data_AF-I0X995-F1
#
_entry.id   AF-I0X995-F1
#
_cell.length_a   1.000
_cell.length_b   1.000
_cell.length_c   1.000
_cell.angle_alpha   90.00
_cell.angle_beta   90.00
_cell.angle_gamma   90.00
#
_symmetry.space_group_name_H-M   'P 1'
#
loop_
_entity.id
_entity.type
_entity.pdbx_description
1 polymer ?
#
loop_
_entity_poly.entity_id
_entity_poly.type
_entity_poly.pdbx_seq_one_letter_code
_entity_poly.pdbx_strand_id
1 'polypeptide(L)'
;MESDSTSGEFSDSDIYTIVAKCSNKGLDVAEWSSTHGTNIHVWGLGDSQANQQWKIQSAGDNYYSIVSLHSGFCLDVADWGTEDGVNVLQWDNKLTANQLWKFEKQDNGYYKIINKHSGKVLDVSAASTEDGANVQQWTWNGTDAQLWKVEKVDTASGEQPEPEPIPLPDLPGDLAITEDQAIAAYSSLAAPKDNGYVSFTFENVTKGKFKNNEIFIVVLYQRNDGIYYWGRPDGTFKAVGANEYCDNYSYTIEDNDGTNGRRVFNIPKNTNGARIFYSYGSKMSIHGPENGVGVVFPSIANPGDPDYNKYYDWLEYTIRNDGVTWVNTTQVDQFGFPALITAYSSNGSVRSNGDNLFTQTGVTASRENVYQAYHDYMARKGVSNDFDCLAETYRIVCPGKSSLFNKHYLDSYINEVWNYWTTHSTTVKHAQGKFTLTGDGNNLKFYCTESYNPGMCRVGETYYVYGKPTTEQAFEGSGCLATDTKGNGMEPALQAWVCAALNRHVATRSDNPAWGYTSAPAPADYNTAYYQEGAANYYSGFWHSISTNNGLAYGFCYDDVHEQSSTTVVIDCQKIWIRLGF
;
A
#
# COMPACT_ATOMS: atom_id res chain seq x y z
N MET A 1 -41.46 27.97 6.53
CA MET A 1 -41.11 27.04 7.62
C MET A 1 -39.78 26.45 7.20
N GLU A 2 -38.69 27.08 7.63
CA GLU A 2 -37.37 26.46 7.52
C GLU A 2 -37.31 25.37 8.59
N SER A 3 -37.05 24.14 8.16
CA SER A 3 -36.76 23.03 9.06
C SER A 3 -35.32 23.18 9.54
N ASP A 4 -35.19 23.51 10.82
CA ASP A 4 -33.94 23.54 11.58
C ASP A 4 -33.26 22.17 11.49
N SER A 5 -32.09 22.10 10.85
CA SER A 5 -31.27 20.90 10.80
C SER A 5 -30.51 20.77 12.12
N THR A 6 -30.81 19.73 12.89
CA THR A 6 -30.17 19.43 14.18
C THR A 6 -28.66 19.22 14.02
N SER A 7 -27.87 20.25 14.34
CA SER A 7 -26.44 20.11 14.60
C SER A 7 -26.25 19.38 15.94
N GLY A 8 -25.48 18.28 15.95
CA GLY A 8 -25.11 17.57 17.17
C GLY A 8 -24.35 18.47 18.16
N GLU A 9 -24.34 18.10 19.44
CA GLU A 9 -23.71 18.86 20.54
C GLU A 9 -22.17 18.83 20.48
N PHE A 10 -21.61 17.79 19.85
CA PHE A 10 -20.19 17.61 19.60
C PHE A 10 -19.95 17.66 18.08
N SER A 11 -18.82 18.21 17.66
CA SER A 11 -18.41 18.19 16.26
C SER A 11 -17.67 16.89 15.98
N ASP A 12 -18.00 16.20 14.88
CA ASP A 12 -17.28 14.99 14.44
C ASP A 12 -15.80 15.28 14.09
N SER A 13 -15.44 16.55 13.90
CA SER A 13 -14.08 17.02 13.64
C SER A 13 -13.27 17.33 14.89
N ASP A 14 -13.92 17.47 16.05
CA ASP A 14 -13.27 17.89 17.29
C ASP A 14 -12.73 16.69 18.07
N ILE A 15 -11.66 16.92 18.82
CA ILE A 15 -11.05 15.94 19.72
C ILE A 15 -11.34 16.36 21.16
N TYR A 16 -11.70 15.38 21.98
CA TYR A 16 -12.10 15.59 23.35
C TYR A 16 -11.29 14.73 24.32
N THR A 17 -11.05 15.26 25.52
CA THR A 17 -10.77 14.44 26.69
C THR A 17 -12.07 14.26 27.48
N ILE A 18 -12.24 13.07 28.09
CA ILE A 18 -13.39 12.74 28.93
C ILE A 18 -12.86 12.46 30.34
N VAL A 19 -13.10 13.37 31.28
CA VAL A 19 -12.43 13.40 32.58
C VAL A 19 -13.42 13.04 33.70
N ALA A 20 -13.09 12.02 34.48
CA ALA A 20 -13.91 11.59 35.61
C ALA A 20 -13.87 12.61 36.74
N LYS A 21 -15.04 13.05 37.23
CA LYS A 21 -15.14 14.05 38.31
C LYS A 21 -14.57 13.54 39.63
N CYS A 22 -14.72 12.25 39.94
CA CYS A 22 -14.26 11.68 41.21
C CYS A 22 -12.73 11.74 41.40
N SER A 23 -11.95 11.76 40.31
CA SER A 23 -10.49 11.63 40.33
C SER A 23 -9.72 12.70 39.56
N ASN A 24 -10.41 13.48 38.70
CA ASN A 24 -9.80 14.36 37.69
C ASN A 24 -8.87 13.64 36.70
N LYS A 25 -9.11 12.33 36.48
CA LYS A 25 -8.34 11.49 35.55
C LYS A 25 -9.10 11.27 34.26
N GLY A 26 -8.36 11.10 33.17
CA GLY A 26 -8.92 10.89 31.83
C GLY A 26 -9.38 9.46 31.62
N LEU A 27 -10.44 9.30 30.84
CA LEU A 27 -10.82 8.04 30.21
C LEU A 27 -9.68 7.60 29.29
N ASP A 28 -9.16 6.40 29.50
CA ASP A 28 -7.89 5.94 28.95
C ASP A 28 -8.00 4.49 28.43
N VAL A 29 -7.42 4.24 27.26
CA VAL A 29 -7.23 2.87 26.74
C VAL A 29 -6.01 2.26 27.41
N ALA A 30 -6.23 1.20 28.19
CA ALA A 30 -5.19 0.58 28.99
C ALA A 30 -3.98 0.15 28.16
N GLU A 31 -2.79 0.49 28.68
CA GLU A 31 -1.50 0.10 28.12
C GLU A 31 -1.27 0.54 26.66
N TRP A 32 -1.97 1.58 26.19
CA TRP A 32 -1.92 2.00 24.78
C TRP A 32 -2.21 0.83 23.81
N SER A 33 -3.01 -0.16 24.24
CA SER A 33 -3.25 -1.32 23.42
C SER A 33 -4.22 -1.00 22.28
N SER A 34 -3.98 -1.56 21.10
CA SER A 34 -4.87 -1.55 19.93
C SER A 34 -5.58 -2.89 19.74
N THR A 35 -5.74 -3.66 20.84
CA THR A 35 -6.36 -4.98 20.81
C THR A 35 -7.84 -4.89 21.17
N HIS A 36 -8.66 -5.72 20.53
CA HIS A 36 -10.05 -5.94 20.92
C HIS A 36 -10.16 -6.42 22.37
N GLY A 37 -11.14 -5.89 23.10
CA GLY A 37 -11.37 -6.32 24.49
C GLY A 37 -10.47 -5.64 25.51
N THR A 38 -9.55 -4.78 25.08
CA THR A 38 -8.71 -3.99 25.98
C THR A 38 -9.57 -3.12 26.88
N ASN A 39 -9.20 -3.11 28.15
CA ASN A 39 -9.94 -2.42 29.18
C ASN A 39 -9.94 -0.90 28.98
N ILE A 40 -11.07 -0.26 29.28
CA ILE A 40 -11.11 1.18 29.51
C ILE A 40 -11.01 1.44 31.01
N HIS A 41 -10.04 2.26 31.39
CA HIS A 41 -9.80 2.65 32.78
C HIS A 41 -9.64 4.17 32.89
N VAL A 42 -9.45 4.69 34.10
CA VAL A 42 -9.01 6.07 34.29
C VAL A 42 -7.53 6.15 34.63
N TRP A 43 -6.84 7.12 34.05
CA TRP A 43 -5.43 7.37 34.27
C TRP A 43 -5.12 8.87 34.34
N GLY A 44 -4.05 9.25 35.04
CA GLY A 44 -3.56 10.63 35.05
C GLY A 44 -3.42 11.22 33.64
N LEU A 45 -3.97 12.42 33.43
CA LEU A 45 -3.90 13.08 32.12
C LEU A 45 -2.44 13.35 31.73
N GLY A 46 -2.03 12.87 30.58
CA GLY A 46 -0.74 13.20 29.97
C GLY A 46 -0.85 14.32 28.93
N ASP A 47 0.28 14.92 28.58
CA ASP A 47 0.35 15.95 27.55
C ASP A 47 0.08 15.34 26.16
N SER A 48 -1.10 15.61 25.61
CA SER A 48 -1.53 15.20 24.26
C SER A 48 -1.43 13.69 23.98
N GLN A 49 -1.80 12.86 24.97
CA GLN A 49 -1.77 11.40 24.81
C GLN A 49 -2.99 10.87 24.02
N ALA A 50 -2.76 10.28 22.85
CA ALA A 50 -3.82 9.84 21.96
C ALA A 50 -4.72 8.74 22.55
N ASN A 51 -4.22 7.89 23.45
CA ASN A 51 -5.01 6.86 24.14
C ASN A 51 -5.98 7.45 25.19
N GLN A 52 -5.87 8.75 25.49
CA GLN A 52 -6.78 9.53 26.36
C GLN A 52 -7.64 10.53 25.58
N GLN A 53 -7.53 10.52 24.25
CA GLN A 53 -8.23 11.44 23.34
C GLN A 53 -9.28 10.69 22.54
N TRP A 54 -10.44 11.31 22.40
CA TRP A 54 -11.64 10.67 21.89
C TRP A 54 -12.32 11.54 20.85
N LYS A 55 -12.77 10.94 19.75
CA LYS A 55 -13.77 11.52 18.86
C LYS A 55 -15.15 11.12 19.36
N ILE A 56 -16.05 12.09 19.48
CA ILE A 56 -17.45 11.84 19.84
C ILE A 56 -18.27 11.99 18.56
N GLN A 57 -18.46 10.87 17.85
CA GLN A 57 -19.03 10.86 16.51
C GLN A 57 -20.53 10.64 16.56
N SER A 58 -21.31 11.48 15.88
CA SER A 58 -22.77 11.35 15.82
C SER A 58 -23.21 10.07 15.11
N ALA A 59 -24.10 9.30 15.76
CA ALA A 59 -24.77 8.13 15.19
C ALA A 59 -26.26 8.41 14.87
N GLY A 60 -26.69 9.67 14.94
CA GLY A 60 -28.10 10.06 14.85
C GLY A 60 -28.88 9.88 16.15
N ASP A 61 -30.11 10.42 16.20
CA ASP A 61 -31.03 10.32 17.35
C ASP A 61 -30.44 10.74 18.72
N ASN A 62 -29.52 11.72 18.74
CA ASN A 62 -28.77 12.17 19.92
C ASN A 62 -27.91 11.08 20.59
N TYR A 63 -27.49 10.07 19.83
CA TYR A 63 -26.50 9.08 20.25
C TYR A 63 -25.19 9.27 19.51
N TYR A 64 -24.10 8.90 20.18
CA TYR A 64 -22.74 9.06 19.70
C TYR A 64 -21.93 7.78 19.92
N SER A 65 -20.99 7.51 19.02
CA SER A 65 -19.88 6.58 19.28
C SER A 65 -18.71 7.35 19.86
N ILE A 66 -18.08 6.83 20.91
CA ILE A 66 -16.91 7.43 21.56
C ILE A 66 -15.70 6.64 21.09
N VAL A 67 -14.96 7.19 20.14
CA VAL A 67 -13.91 6.50 19.39
C VAL A 67 -12.54 6.96 19.85
N SER A 68 -11.68 6.02 20.24
CA SER A 68 -10.31 6.31 20.63
C SER A 68 -9.54 6.88 19.44
N LEU A 69 -8.86 8.01 19.65
CA LEU A 69 -7.97 8.57 18.63
C LEU A 69 -6.74 7.67 18.38
N HIS A 70 -6.34 6.89 19.38
CA HIS A 70 -5.20 5.97 19.31
C HIS A 70 -5.49 4.71 18.48
N SER A 71 -6.56 3.98 18.82
CA SER A 71 -6.84 2.67 18.21
C SER A 71 -7.89 2.70 17.10
N GLY A 72 -8.71 3.75 17.01
CA GLY A 72 -9.88 3.79 16.12
C GLY A 72 -11.06 2.93 16.61
N PHE A 73 -10.90 2.20 17.70
CA PHE A 73 -11.97 1.43 18.34
C PHE A 73 -12.84 2.31 19.24
N CYS A 74 -14.08 1.88 19.49
CA CYS A 74 -15.03 2.64 20.31
C CYS A 74 -15.24 2.01 21.69
N LEU A 75 -15.74 2.83 22.62
CA LEU A 75 -16.27 2.35 23.90
C LEU A 75 -17.42 1.37 23.67
N ASP A 76 -17.28 0.18 24.24
CA ASP A 76 -18.20 -0.94 24.12
C ASP A 76 -18.49 -1.52 25.52
N VAL A 77 -19.78 -1.69 25.83
CA VAL A 77 -20.20 -2.45 27.02
C VAL A 77 -20.07 -3.94 26.71
N ALA A 78 -19.15 -4.59 27.44
CA ALA A 78 -18.75 -5.96 27.21
C ALA A 78 -19.94 -6.93 27.18
N ASP A 79 -19.91 -7.85 26.21
CA ASP A 79 -20.88 -8.94 26.05
C ASP A 79 -22.36 -8.49 26.01
N TRP A 80 -22.63 -7.24 25.62
CA TRP A 80 -23.97 -6.65 25.64
C TRP A 80 -24.64 -6.70 27.03
N GLY A 81 -23.85 -6.76 28.10
CA GLY A 81 -24.38 -6.92 29.44
C GLY A 81 -25.28 -5.74 29.84
N THR A 82 -26.34 -6.02 30.61
CA THR A 82 -27.28 -5.01 31.10
C THR A 82 -27.23 -4.79 32.60
N GLU A 83 -26.42 -5.57 33.31
CA GLU A 83 -26.29 -5.52 34.78
C GLU A 83 -25.31 -4.43 35.23
N ASP A 84 -25.38 -4.06 36.50
CA ASP A 84 -24.41 -3.18 37.14
C ASP A 84 -23.03 -3.85 37.23
N GLY A 85 -21.97 -3.09 36.95
CA GLY A 85 -20.58 -3.56 37.03
C GLY A 85 -20.07 -4.26 35.78
N VAL A 86 -20.86 -4.29 34.69
CA VAL A 86 -20.37 -4.80 33.40
C VAL A 86 -19.26 -3.88 32.88
N ASN A 87 -18.18 -4.50 32.41
CA ASN A 87 -16.99 -3.79 31.98
C ASN A 87 -17.22 -2.94 30.73
N VAL A 88 -16.52 -1.80 30.66
CA VAL A 88 -16.40 -1.04 29.41
C VAL A 88 -15.00 -1.27 28.83
N LEU A 89 -14.95 -1.70 27.59
CA LEU A 89 -13.74 -2.05 26.86
C LEU A 89 -13.75 -1.36 25.49
N GLN A 90 -12.66 -1.48 24.73
CA GLN A 90 -12.67 -1.06 23.32
C GLN A 90 -12.97 -2.23 22.38
N TRP A 91 -13.75 -1.95 21.33
CA TRP A 91 -14.03 -2.90 20.25
C TRP A 91 -14.23 -2.19 18.90
N ASP A 92 -14.31 -2.96 17.82
CA ASP A 92 -14.70 -2.45 16.49
C ASP A 92 -15.94 -1.57 16.58
N ASN A 93 -15.88 -0.38 15.98
CA ASN A 93 -17.03 0.51 15.91
C ASN A 93 -18.05 0.00 14.88
N LYS A 94 -19.06 -0.73 15.34
CA LYS A 94 -20.14 -1.31 14.52
C LYS A 94 -21.44 -0.52 14.67
N LEU A 95 -21.42 0.59 15.40
CA LEU A 95 -22.57 1.44 15.70
C LEU A 95 -23.74 0.66 16.33
N THR A 96 -23.43 -0.39 17.08
CA THR A 96 -24.43 -1.22 17.77
C THR A 96 -24.87 -0.58 19.08
N ALA A 97 -26.05 -0.95 19.61
CA ALA A 97 -26.63 -0.27 20.76
C ALA A 97 -25.76 -0.30 22.03
N ASN A 98 -24.94 -1.33 22.24
CA ASN A 98 -23.99 -1.43 23.36
C ASN A 98 -22.78 -0.48 23.22
N GLN A 99 -22.58 0.11 22.03
CA GLN A 99 -21.49 1.04 21.70
C GLN A 99 -21.95 2.50 21.54
N LEU A 100 -23.26 2.73 21.63
CA LEU A 100 -23.86 4.05 21.42
C LEU A 100 -24.18 4.71 22.75
N TRP A 101 -23.79 5.96 22.89
CA TRP A 101 -23.83 6.70 24.14
C TRP A 101 -24.58 8.02 23.96
N LYS A 102 -25.44 8.36 24.92
CA LYS A 102 -26.12 9.65 25.00
C LYS A 102 -25.46 10.49 26.07
N PHE A 103 -25.09 11.72 25.73
CA PHE A 103 -24.58 12.71 26.67
C PHE A 103 -25.75 13.54 27.21
N GLU A 104 -25.89 13.60 28.54
CA GLU A 104 -26.93 14.37 29.22
C GLU A 104 -26.29 15.37 30.18
N LYS A 105 -26.34 16.66 29.81
CA LYS A 105 -25.81 17.77 30.62
C LYS A 105 -26.43 17.81 32.02
N GLN A 106 -25.59 18.02 33.02
CA GLN A 106 -25.96 18.27 34.41
C GLN A 106 -25.66 19.74 34.78
N ASP A 107 -26.31 20.27 35.82
CA ASP A 107 -26.32 21.71 36.19
C ASP A 107 -24.94 22.35 36.50
N ASN A 108 -23.86 21.56 36.47
CA ASN A 108 -22.50 21.95 36.86
C ASN A 108 -21.46 21.82 35.72
N GLY A 109 -21.89 21.71 34.46
CA GLY A 109 -20.98 21.56 33.31
C GLY A 109 -20.36 20.17 33.14
N TYR A 110 -20.89 19.18 33.85
CA TYR A 110 -20.57 17.76 33.69
C TYR A 110 -21.66 17.05 32.89
N TYR A 111 -21.32 15.90 32.33
CA TYR A 111 -22.21 15.01 31.62
C TYR A 111 -22.44 13.73 32.40
N LYS A 112 -23.67 13.25 32.32
CA LYS A 112 -24.02 11.86 32.50
C LYS A 112 -23.96 11.20 31.12
N ILE A 113 -23.17 10.14 30.97
CA ILE A 113 -22.97 9.43 29.69
C ILE A 113 -23.72 8.10 29.77
N ILE A 114 -24.77 7.94 28.95
CA ILE A 114 -25.78 6.88 29.08
C ILE A 114 -25.65 5.91 27.91
N ASN A 115 -25.48 4.61 28.19
CA ASN A 115 -25.45 3.60 27.14
C ASN A 115 -26.85 3.36 26.55
N LYS A 116 -26.95 3.28 25.21
CA LYS A 116 -28.21 3.09 24.48
C LYS A 116 -28.85 1.74 24.74
N HIS A 117 -28.06 0.68 24.93
CA HIS A 117 -28.58 -0.67 25.13
C HIS A 117 -29.15 -0.87 26.54
N SER A 118 -28.38 -0.54 27.57
CA SER A 118 -28.74 -0.84 28.96
C SER A 118 -29.48 0.29 29.68
N GLY A 119 -29.39 1.53 29.18
CA GLY A 119 -29.86 2.73 29.88
C GLY A 119 -29.05 3.10 31.12
N LYS A 120 -27.95 2.38 31.39
CA LYS A 120 -27.00 2.64 32.50
C LYS A 120 -25.95 3.66 32.09
N VAL A 121 -25.19 4.15 33.07
CA VAL A 121 -24.23 5.22 32.87
C VAL A 121 -22.79 4.73 32.97
N LEU A 122 -21.88 5.43 32.29
CA LEU A 122 -20.43 5.27 32.44
C LEU A 122 -20.01 5.65 33.87
N ASP A 123 -19.33 4.73 34.55
CA ASP A 123 -19.07 4.76 35.99
C ASP A 123 -17.62 4.34 36.29
N VAL A 124 -16.94 5.07 37.17
CA VAL A 124 -15.63 4.65 37.72
C VAL A 124 -15.86 3.74 38.91
N SER A 125 -15.38 2.50 38.82
CA SER A 125 -15.62 1.48 39.83
C SER A 125 -15.19 1.94 41.23
N ALA A 126 -16.14 1.81 42.17
CA ALA A 126 -16.00 2.24 43.57
C ALA A 126 -15.61 3.71 43.78
N ALA A 127 -15.83 4.59 42.80
CA ALA A 127 -15.37 5.99 42.81
C ALA A 127 -13.86 6.12 43.07
N SER A 128 -13.07 5.11 42.66
CA SER A 128 -11.64 5.06 42.92
C SER A 128 -10.89 6.24 42.27
N THR A 129 -9.91 6.77 42.98
CA THR A 129 -9.03 7.84 42.51
C THR A 129 -7.68 7.33 42.02
N GLU A 130 -7.42 6.03 42.07
CA GLU A 130 -6.15 5.41 41.68
C GLU A 130 -6.00 5.30 40.15
N ASP A 131 -4.76 5.26 39.67
CA ASP A 131 -4.49 4.98 38.25
C ASP A 131 -4.85 3.53 37.94
N GLY A 132 -5.48 3.31 36.79
CA GLY A 132 -5.96 2.00 36.39
C GLY A 132 -7.30 1.61 37.01
N ALA A 133 -8.01 2.53 37.67
CA ALA A 133 -9.35 2.26 38.17
C ALA A 133 -10.31 1.95 37.02
N ASN A 134 -11.03 0.84 37.15
CA ASN A 134 -11.86 0.30 36.08
C ASN A 134 -13.02 1.23 35.71
N VAL A 135 -13.35 1.31 34.42
CA VAL A 135 -14.57 1.94 33.94
C VAL A 135 -15.59 0.86 33.58
N GLN A 136 -16.80 1.02 34.11
CA GLN A 136 -17.89 0.07 34.00
C GLN A 136 -19.19 0.81 33.67
N GLN A 137 -20.27 0.07 33.41
CA GLN A 137 -21.61 0.66 33.49
C GLN A 137 -22.24 0.43 34.86
N TRP A 138 -23.02 1.39 35.34
CA TRP A 138 -23.76 1.28 36.59
C TRP A 138 -25.09 2.05 36.53
N THR A 139 -26.04 1.66 37.38
CA THR A 139 -27.30 2.38 37.56
C THR A 139 -27.03 3.80 38.06
N TRP A 140 -27.68 4.80 37.47
CA TRP A 140 -27.49 6.19 37.90
C TRP A 140 -27.78 6.36 39.40
N ASN A 141 -26.78 6.77 40.16
CA ASN A 141 -26.84 6.98 41.62
C ASN A 141 -26.45 8.40 42.04
N GLY A 142 -26.05 9.25 41.08
CA GLY A 142 -25.76 10.67 41.30
C GLY A 142 -24.42 10.97 41.98
N THR A 143 -23.54 9.97 42.12
CA THR A 143 -22.20 10.15 42.67
C THR A 143 -21.24 10.76 41.65
N ASP A 144 -20.11 11.28 42.13
CA ASP A 144 -19.07 11.86 41.27
C ASP A 144 -18.38 10.81 40.37
N ALA A 145 -18.54 9.52 40.66
CA ALA A 145 -18.04 8.43 39.80
C ALA A 145 -18.75 8.36 38.42
N GLN A 146 -19.92 9.00 38.30
CA GLN A 146 -20.79 8.94 37.11
C GLN A 146 -20.88 10.28 36.38
N LEU A 147 -20.05 11.24 36.78
CA LEU A 147 -20.02 12.59 36.24
C LEU A 147 -18.71 12.79 35.48
N TRP A 148 -18.84 13.15 34.20
CA TRP A 148 -17.71 13.28 33.28
C TRP A 148 -17.64 14.69 32.72
N LYS A 149 -16.47 15.32 32.81
CA LYS A 149 -16.21 16.57 32.10
C LYS A 149 -15.74 16.22 30.69
N VAL A 150 -16.41 16.78 29.68
CA VAL A 150 -16.00 16.61 28.28
C VAL A 150 -15.36 17.91 27.85
N GLU A 151 -14.05 17.88 27.63
CA GLU A 151 -13.26 19.07 27.31
C GLU A 151 -12.75 18.96 25.89
N LYS A 152 -13.05 19.97 25.08
CA LYS A 152 -12.42 20.11 23.77
C LYS A 152 -10.94 20.35 23.99
N VAL A 153 -10.11 19.62 23.25
CA VAL A 153 -8.67 19.87 23.24
C VAL A 153 -8.43 21.15 22.41
N ASP A 154 -8.18 22.27 23.10
CA ASP A 154 -7.98 23.58 22.48
C ASP A 154 -6.60 23.65 21.77
N THR A 155 -6.62 23.55 20.44
CA THR A 155 -5.46 23.79 19.58
C THR A 155 -5.35 25.30 19.30
N ALA A 156 -4.73 26.07 20.20
CA ALA A 156 -4.52 27.52 20.00
C ALA A 156 -3.36 27.81 19.02
N SER A 157 -3.71 28.43 17.88
CA SER A 157 -2.86 29.18 16.94
C SER A 157 -1.45 28.63 16.66
N GLY A 158 -1.40 27.43 16.08
CA GLY A 158 -0.51 27.13 14.97
C GLY A 158 -1.41 26.54 13.90
N GLU A 159 -1.20 26.86 12.62
CA GLU A 159 -1.83 26.07 11.57
C GLU A 159 -1.54 24.59 11.84
N GLN A 160 -2.60 23.84 12.13
CA GLN A 160 -2.63 22.39 11.99
C GLN A 160 -3.91 22.02 11.26
N PRO A 161 -3.82 21.07 10.33
CA PRO A 161 -4.49 21.18 9.04
C PRO A 161 -5.79 20.34 9.04
N GLU A 162 -6.48 20.23 7.89
CA GLU A 162 -7.21 18.98 7.57
C GLU A 162 -6.36 17.75 7.99
N PRO A 163 -6.89 16.54 8.22
CA PRO A 163 -6.04 15.37 8.46
C PRO A 163 -5.02 15.28 7.33
N GLU A 164 -3.83 15.81 7.58
CA GLU A 164 -2.80 15.83 6.57
C GLU A 164 -2.39 14.37 6.42
N PRO A 165 -2.12 13.94 5.18
CA PRO A 165 -1.42 12.68 4.99
C PRO A 165 -0.26 12.68 5.97
N ILE A 166 -0.18 11.64 6.82
CA ILE A 166 0.92 11.47 7.79
C ILE A 166 2.20 11.85 7.06
N PRO A 167 2.94 12.90 7.49
CA PRO A 167 4.09 13.34 6.72
C PRO A 167 5.01 12.14 6.61
N LEU A 168 5.22 11.74 5.36
CA LEU A 168 6.21 10.75 5.00
C LEU A 168 7.51 11.19 5.67
N PRO A 169 8.33 10.27 6.19
CA PRO A 169 9.63 10.69 6.66
C PRO A 169 10.31 11.47 5.52
N ASP A 170 10.76 12.69 5.81
CA ASP A 170 11.59 13.46 4.87
C ASP A 170 12.92 12.72 4.77
N LEU A 171 12.95 11.71 3.91
CA LEU A 171 14.11 10.87 3.72
C LEU A 171 15.05 11.60 2.77
N PRO A 172 16.27 11.96 3.20
CA PRO A 172 17.23 12.58 2.31
C PRO A 172 17.47 11.64 1.11
N GLY A 173 17.11 12.13 -0.08
CA GLY A 173 17.16 11.38 -1.32
C GLY A 173 18.58 11.34 -1.89
N ASP A 174 19.34 10.32 -1.55
CA ASP A 174 20.69 10.07 -2.08
C ASP A 174 20.72 9.91 -3.61
N LEU A 175 19.63 9.39 -4.20
CA LEU A 175 19.43 9.29 -5.64
C LEU A 175 18.58 10.41 -6.21
N ALA A 176 18.11 11.38 -5.42
CA ALA A 176 17.37 12.50 -5.96
C ALA A 176 18.28 13.35 -6.87
N ILE A 177 17.70 13.90 -7.93
CA ILE A 177 18.30 14.94 -8.78
C ILE A 177 17.23 15.98 -9.06
N THR A 178 17.64 17.23 -9.22
CA THR A 178 16.72 18.29 -9.64
C THR A 178 16.29 18.09 -11.09
N GLU A 179 15.19 18.73 -11.48
CA GLU A 179 14.75 18.75 -12.87
C GLU A 179 15.84 19.29 -13.81
N ASP A 180 16.50 20.39 -13.42
CA ASP A 180 17.63 20.96 -14.18
C ASP A 180 18.79 19.95 -14.34
N GLN A 181 19.10 19.18 -13.30
CA GLN A 181 20.13 18.14 -13.38
C GLN A 181 19.71 17.01 -14.33
N ALA A 182 18.44 16.59 -14.29
CA ALA A 182 17.91 15.58 -15.19
C ALA A 182 17.91 16.04 -16.66
N ILE A 183 17.52 17.30 -16.92
CA ILE A 183 17.57 17.93 -18.26
C ILE A 183 19.03 18.03 -18.74
N ALA A 184 19.94 18.54 -17.90
CA ALA A 184 21.35 18.68 -18.25
C ALA A 184 22.00 17.31 -18.52
N ALA A 185 21.61 16.28 -17.78
CA ALA A 185 22.13 14.92 -17.97
C ALA A 185 21.84 14.37 -19.37
N TYR A 186 20.69 14.69 -19.99
CA TYR A 186 20.29 14.15 -21.29
C TYR A 186 21.38 14.28 -22.36
N SER A 187 22.02 15.45 -22.47
CA SER A 187 23.08 15.72 -23.45
C SER A 187 24.39 14.98 -23.15
N SER A 188 24.63 14.61 -21.88
CA SER A 188 25.82 13.87 -21.44
C SER A 188 25.69 12.35 -21.59
N LEU A 189 24.46 11.83 -21.60
CA LEU A 189 24.18 10.40 -21.71
C LEU A 189 24.45 9.90 -23.14
N ALA A 190 24.98 8.68 -23.24
CA ALA A 190 25.26 8.06 -24.53
C ALA A 190 24.00 7.97 -25.40
N ALA A 191 24.10 8.42 -26.65
CA ALA A 191 23.04 8.26 -27.62
C ALA A 191 22.87 6.78 -27.99
N PRO A 192 21.66 6.35 -28.40
CA PRO A 192 21.48 5.04 -29.01
C PRO A 192 22.40 4.84 -30.20
N LYS A 193 22.82 3.59 -30.39
CA LYS A 193 23.61 3.13 -31.54
C LYS A 193 22.99 3.56 -32.87
N ASP A 194 21.68 3.40 -33.00
CA ASP A 194 20.86 3.88 -34.12
C ASP A 194 19.37 3.86 -33.70
N ASN A 195 18.47 4.22 -34.62
CA ASN A 195 17.01 4.30 -34.38
C ASN A 195 16.35 2.95 -34.01
N GLY A 196 17.05 1.83 -34.14
CA GLY A 196 16.62 0.50 -33.73
C GLY A 196 16.88 0.17 -32.26
N TYR A 197 17.48 1.08 -31.48
CA TYR A 197 17.88 0.83 -30.09
C TYR A 197 17.40 1.93 -29.13
N VAL A 198 17.39 1.59 -27.85
CA VAL A 198 17.28 2.50 -26.71
C VAL A 198 18.56 2.36 -25.88
N SER A 199 19.18 3.47 -25.50
CA SER A 199 20.40 3.46 -24.69
C SER A 199 20.07 3.41 -23.20
N PHE A 200 20.56 2.40 -22.50
CA PHE A 200 20.44 2.24 -21.05
C PHE A 200 21.78 2.55 -20.40
N THR A 201 21.83 3.59 -19.57
CA THR A 201 23.05 4.03 -18.88
C THR A 201 22.93 3.74 -17.39
N PHE A 202 23.87 3.01 -16.83
CA PHE A 202 23.94 2.66 -15.41
C PHE A 202 25.04 3.48 -14.73
N GLU A 203 24.71 4.06 -13.58
CA GLU A 203 25.63 4.87 -12.79
C GLU A 203 25.66 4.37 -11.34
N ASN A 204 26.88 4.22 -10.81
CA ASN A 204 27.10 3.89 -9.41
C ASN A 204 26.99 5.14 -8.55
N VAL A 205 26.00 5.17 -7.67
CA VAL A 205 25.80 6.22 -6.66
C VAL A 205 25.64 5.64 -5.27
N THR A 206 26.28 4.48 -5.01
CA THR A 206 26.37 3.83 -3.70
C THR A 206 27.29 4.57 -2.70
N LYS A 207 27.76 5.78 -3.05
CA LYS A 207 28.62 6.65 -2.24
C LYS A 207 29.86 5.95 -1.66
N GLY A 208 30.45 5.05 -2.44
CA GLY A 208 31.66 4.32 -2.06
C GLY A 208 31.42 3.05 -1.26
N LYS A 209 30.17 2.67 -0.99
CA LYS A 209 29.83 1.38 -0.39
C LYS A 209 30.24 0.22 -1.30
N PHE A 210 30.06 0.38 -2.61
CA PHE A 210 30.53 -0.56 -3.64
C PHE A 210 31.27 0.21 -4.73
N LYS A 211 32.38 -0.34 -5.20
CA LYS A 211 33.12 0.17 -6.37
C LYS A 211 32.43 -0.25 -7.66
N ASN A 212 32.78 0.41 -8.77
CA ASN A 212 32.20 0.10 -10.08
C ASN A 212 32.40 -1.35 -10.53
N ASN A 213 33.53 -1.98 -10.17
CA ASN A 213 33.79 -3.39 -10.45
C ASN A 213 33.13 -4.39 -9.48
N GLU A 214 32.44 -3.88 -8.45
CA GLU A 214 31.67 -4.68 -7.49
C GLU A 214 30.17 -4.62 -7.80
N ILE A 215 29.75 -3.87 -8.82
CA ILE A 215 28.36 -3.78 -9.27
C ILE A 215 28.25 -4.47 -10.63
N PHE A 216 27.43 -5.51 -10.69
CA PHE A 216 27.26 -6.37 -11.86
C PHE A 216 25.87 -6.17 -12.48
N ILE A 217 25.80 -6.16 -13.81
CA ILE A 217 24.58 -5.96 -14.59
C ILE A 217 24.43 -7.14 -15.56
N VAL A 218 23.25 -7.76 -15.54
CA VAL A 218 22.83 -8.82 -16.46
C VAL A 218 21.58 -8.36 -17.18
N VAL A 219 21.69 -8.18 -18.49
CA VAL A 219 20.56 -7.79 -19.34
C VAL A 219 19.98 -9.04 -20.00
N LEU A 220 18.70 -9.30 -19.78
CA LEU A 220 17.93 -10.32 -20.46
C LEU A 220 16.93 -9.66 -21.40
N TYR A 221 16.79 -10.24 -22.59
CA TYR A 221 15.72 -9.93 -23.52
C TYR A 221 14.80 -11.13 -23.62
N GLN A 222 13.51 -10.88 -23.84
CA GLN A 222 12.64 -11.86 -24.49
C GLN A 222 12.04 -11.18 -25.72
N ARG A 223 11.85 -11.95 -26.79
CA ARG A 223 11.21 -11.48 -28.03
C ARG A 223 9.92 -12.24 -28.26
N ASN A 224 9.18 -11.88 -29.30
CA ASN A 224 7.90 -12.53 -29.64
C ASN A 224 8.03 -14.01 -30.03
N ASP A 225 9.25 -14.53 -30.15
CA ASP A 225 9.54 -15.96 -30.31
C ASP A 225 9.47 -16.74 -28.98
N GLY A 226 9.30 -16.06 -27.84
CA GLY A 226 9.26 -16.66 -26.51
C GLY A 226 10.64 -17.07 -25.97
N ILE A 227 11.72 -16.82 -26.72
CA ILE A 227 13.08 -17.19 -26.34
C ILE A 227 13.71 -16.05 -25.51
N TYR A 228 14.45 -16.43 -24.47
CA TYR A 228 15.28 -15.49 -23.72
C TYR A 228 16.67 -15.38 -24.32
N TYR A 229 17.23 -14.18 -24.27
CA TYR A 229 18.54 -13.86 -24.82
C TYR A 229 19.37 -13.10 -23.80
N TRP A 230 20.64 -13.48 -23.68
CA TRP A 230 21.65 -12.67 -23.03
C TRP A 230 21.98 -11.44 -23.84
N GLY A 231 21.95 -10.27 -23.20
CA GLY A 231 22.31 -9.01 -23.80
C GLY A 231 23.73 -8.56 -23.56
N ARG A 232 24.30 -7.92 -24.58
CA ARG A 232 25.64 -7.34 -24.54
C ARG A 232 25.57 -5.81 -24.65
N PRO A 233 26.57 -5.09 -24.13
CA PRO A 233 26.63 -3.62 -24.20
C PRO A 233 26.46 -3.04 -25.61
N ASP A 234 26.99 -3.70 -26.63
CA ASP A 234 26.96 -3.27 -28.05
C ASP A 234 25.61 -3.50 -28.76
N GLY A 235 24.65 -4.06 -28.03
CA GLY A 235 23.31 -4.43 -28.50
C GLY A 235 23.22 -5.73 -29.26
N THR A 236 24.32 -6.49 -29.35
CA THR A 236 24.24 -7.89 -29.79
C THR A 236 23.67 -8.75 -28.68
N PHE A 237 23.09 -9.89 -29.06
CA PHE A 237 22.48 -10.81 -28.12
C PHE A 237 22.69 -12.25 -28.55
N LYS A 238 22.53 -13.17 -27.59
CA LYS A 238 22.66 -14.61 -27.80
C LYS A 238 21.55 -15.32 -27.04
N ALA A 239 20.90 -16.30 -27.68
CA ALA A 239 19.91 -17.13 -26.99
C ALA A 239 20.54 -17.78 -25.76
N VAL A 240 19.78 -17.83 -24.67
CA VAL A 240 20.18 -18.49 -23.43
C VAL A 240 20.29 -20.00 -23.69
N GLY A 241 21.48 -20.57 -23.47
CA GLY A 241 21.71 -22.00 -23.59
C GLY A 241 21.28 -22.78 -22.36
N ALA A 242 21.01 -24.08 -22.55
CA ALA A 242 20.72 -24.99 -21.45
C ALA A 242 21.89 -25.06 -20.45
N ASN A 243 21.61 -24.90 -19.15
CA ASN A 243 22.61 -24.79 -18.08
C ASN A 243 23.70 -23.72 -18.33
N GLU A 244 23.47 -22.77 -19.24
CA GLU A 244 24.40 -21.66 -19.44
C GLU A 244 24.15 -20.63 -18.34
N TYR A 245 25.11 -20.46 -17.44
CA TYR A 245 25.08 -19.42 -16.42
C TYR A 245 25.44 -18.05 -16.98
N CYS A 246 24.96 -16.99 -16.33
CA CYS A 246 25.17 -15.62 -16.74
C CYS A 246 26.60 -15.08 -16.55
N ASP A 247 27.58 -15.88 -16.09
CA ASP A 247 28.93 -15.44 -15.76
C ASP A 247 29.63 -14.61 -16.86
N ASN A 248 29.43 -15.01 -18.12
CA ASN A 248 30.00 -14.37 -19.32
C ASN A 248 29.16 -13.17 -19.83
N TYR A 249 28.01 -12.93 -19.21
CA TYR A 249 27.05 -11.85 -19.52
C TYR A 249 26.77 -10.97 -18.30
N SER A 250 27.63 -11.07 -17.30
CA SER A 250 27.63 -10.26 -16.08
C SER A 250 28.69 -9.19 -16.22
N TYR A 251 28.25 -7.97 -16.53
CA TYR A 251 29.11 -6.84 -16.84
C TYR A 251 29.23 -5.91 -15.65
N THR A 252 30.43 -5.41 -15.35
CA THR A 252 30.59 -4.46 -14.24
C THR A 252 30.15 -3.05 -14.65
N ILE A 253 30.24 -2.04 -13.78
CA ILE A 253 30.18 -0.64 -14.25
C ILE A 253 31.54 -0.18 -14.81
N GLU A 254 32.65 -0.87 -14.49
CA GLU A 254 34.01 -0.45 -14.84
C GLU A 254 34.45 -0.82 -16.27
N ASP A 255 33.88 -1.84 -16.94
CA ASP A 255 34.43 -2.26 -18.26
C ASP A 255 34.22 -1.15 -19.31
N ASN A 256 35.18 -0.24 -19.41
CA ASN A 256 35.07 1.07 -20.05
C ASN A 256 34.87 1.00 -21.56
N ASP A 257 33.89 1.76 -22.04
CA ASP A 257 33.76 2.30 -23.39
C ASP A 257 34.09 3.81 -23.44
N GLY A 258 34.63 4.39 -22.35
CA GLY A 258 35.00 5.82 -22.27
C GLY A 258 33.90 6.74 -21.74
N THR A 259 32.93 6.23 -20.98
CA THR A 259 31.70 6.92 -20.57
C THR A 259 31.73 7.55 -19.17
N ASN A 260 32.88 8.05 -18.69
CA ASN A 260 33.03 8.71 -17.39
C ASN A 260 32.54 7.87 -16.19
N GLY A 261 32.88 6.57 -16.15
CA GLY A 261 32.55 5.70 -15.01
C GLY A 261 31.10 5.23 -14.97
N ARG A 262 30.42 5.21 -16.13
CA ARG A 262 29.08 4.64 -16.34
C ARG A 262 29.19 3.37 -17.20
N ARG A 263 28.12 2.57 -17.23
CA ARG A 263 27.96 1.44 -18.16
C ARG A 263 26.81 1.71 -19.10
N VAL A 264 27.01 1.51 -20.40
CA VAL A 264 25.96 1.68 -21.41
C VAL A 264 25.59 0.34 -22.05
N PHE A 265 24.31 0.10 -22.22
CA PHE A 265 23.76 -0.96 -23.06
C PHE A 265 22.89 -0.37 -24.16
N ASN A 266 23.14 -0.77 -25.40
CA ASN A 266 22.22 -0.49 -26.50
C ASN A 266 21.20 -1.61 -26.59
N ILE A 267 19.99 -1.39 -26.08
CA ILE A 267 18.95 -2.41 -26.08
C ILE A 267 18.13 -2.31 -27.36
N PRO A 268 18.03 -3.38 -28.18
CA PRO A 268 17.24 -3.33 -29.41
C PRO A 268 15.76 -3.13 -29.11
N LYS A 269 15.06 -2.43 -29.98
CA LYS A 269 13.59 -2.46 -30.06
C LYS A 269 13.14 -3.90 -30.38
N ASN A 270 11.86 -4.21 -30.15
CA ASN A 270 11.27 -5.54 -30.26
C ASN A 270 11.56 -6.46 -29.08
N THR A 271 11.60 -5.91 -27.87
CA THR A 271 11.59 -6.71 -26.64
C THR A 271 10.15 -6.87 -26.14
N ASN A 272 9.90 -7.96 -25.40
CA ASN A 272 8.61 -8.30 -24.83
C ASN A 272 8.86 -9.04 -23.51
N GLY A 273 8.52 -8.45 -22.35
CA GLY A 273 8.68 -9.10 -21.05
C GLY A 273 10.14 -9.33 -20.61
N ALA A 274 10.97 -8.30 -20.74
CA ALA A 274 12.41 -8.38 -20.48
C ALA A 274 12.80 -7.87 -19.08
N ARG A 275 13.96 -8.30 -18.58
CA ARG A 275 14.48 -7.94 -17.24
C ARG A 275 15.93 -7.51 -17.28
N ILE A 276 16.30 -6.56 -16.44
CA ILE A 276 17.70 -6.25 -16.14
C ILE A 276 17.93 -6.49 -14.67
N PHE A 277 18.80 -7.44 -14.36
CA PHE A 277 19.24 -7.71 -13.01
C PHE A 277 20.50 -6.93 -12.71
N TYR A 278 20.61 -6.44 -11.49
CA TYR A 278 21.82 -5.82 -10.99
C TYR A 278 22.11 -6.34 -9.57
N SER A 279 23.38 -6.63 -9.30
CA SER A 279 23.83 -7.24 -8.04
C SER A 279 25.13 -6.62 -7.54
N TYR A 280 25.29 -6.56 -6.22
CA TYR A 280 26.44 -5.91 -5.57
C TYR A 280 27.31 -6.92 -4.83
N GLY A 281 28.63 -6.74 -4.91
CA GLY A 281 29.65 -7.56 -4.27
C GLY A 281 29.84 -8.96 -4.87
N SER A 282 28.84 -9.50 -5.57
CA SER A 282 28.92 -10.82 -6.22
C SER A 282 28.04 -10.90 -7.47
N LYS A 283 28.43 -11.77 -8.40
CA LYS A 283 27.64 -12.11 -9.59
C LYS A 283 26.43 -12.95 -9.22
N MET A 284 25.36 -12.78 -9.99
CA MET A 284 24.17 -13.64 -9.95
C MET A 284 24.45 -15.03 -10.55
N SER A 285 23.58 -16.00 -10.25
CA SER A 285 23.64 -17.38 -10.75
C SER A 285 22.45 -17.73 -11.66
N ILE A 286 21.92 -16.72 -12.37
CA ILE A 286 20.87 -16.87 -13.39
C ILE A 286 21.38 -17.78 -14.51
N HIS A 287 20.57 -18.75 -14.93
CA HIS A 287 20.96 -19.72 -15.95
C HIS A 287 19.78 -20.18 -16.80
N GLY A 288 20.07 -20.77 -17.97
CA GLY A 288 19.05 -21.49 -18.73
C GLY A 288 18.68 -22.82 -18.08
N PRO A 289 17.44 -23.31 -18.23
CA PRO A 289 17.01 -24.59 -17.66
C PRO A 289 17.84 -25.76 -18.23
N GLU A 290 17.95 -26.85 -17.47
CA GLU A 290 18.66 -28.07 -17.92
C GLU A 290 18.09 -28.62 -19.23
N ASN A 291 16.76 -28.62 -19.34
CA ASN A 291 16.04 -29.05 -20.52
C ASN A 291 14.99 -27.98 -20.88
N GLY A 292 15.04 -27.48 -22.11
CA GLY A 292 14.03 -26.57 -22.66
C GLY A 292 14.54 -25.17 -22.95
N VAL A 293 13.59 -24.25 -23.15
CA VAL A 293 13.81 -22.84 -23.45
C VAL A 293 13.27 -22.03 -22.27
N GLY A 294 14.05 -21.09 -21.76
CA GLY A 294 13.65 -20.26 -20.63
C GLY A 294 14.84 -19.71 -19.87
N VAL A 295 14.55 -19.14 -18.72
CA VAL A 295 15.54 -18.69 -17.73
C VAL A 295 15.06 -19.15 -16.36
N VAL A 296 16.00 -19.66 -15.56
CA VAL A 296 15.82 -19.91 -14.14
C VAL A 296 16.25 -18.65 -13.41
N PHE A 297 15.25 -17.94 -12.86
CA PHE A 297 15.47 -16.76 -12.02
C PHE A 297 15.74 -17.16 -10.56
N PRO A 298 16.34 -16.26 -9.76
CA PRO A 298 16.51 -16.46 -8.33
C PRO A 298 15.18 -16.74 -7.64
N SER A 299 15.16 -17.67 -6.71
CA SER A 299 13.98 -18.00 -5.91
C SER A 299 14.21 -17.74 -4.42
N ILE A 300 13.60 -16.69 -3.90
CA ILE A 300 13.60 -16.40 -2.45
C ILE A 300 12.74 -17.38 -1.64
N ALA A 301 11.88 -18.16 -2.29
CA ALA A 301 11.14 -19.25 -1.64
C ALA A 301 12.02 -20.46 -1.31
N ASN A 302 13.24 -20.54 -1.87
CA ASN A 302 14.18 -21.62 -1.66
C ASN A 302 15.44 -21.10 -0.93
N PRO A 303 15.60 -21.33 0.38
CA PRO A 303 16.81 -20.97 1.12
C PRO A 303 18.11 -21.60 0.58
N GLY A 304 18.00 -22.66 -0.23
CA GLY A 304 19.13 -23.28 -0.92
C GLY A 304 19.48 -22.66 -2.27
N ASP A 305 18.76 -21.63 -2.72
CA ASP A 305 19.06 -20.92 -3.96
C ASP A 305 20.43 -20.21 -3.85
N PRO A 306 21.31 -20.33 -4.87
CA PRO A 306 22.65 -19.74 -4.82
C PRO A 306 22.66 -18.20 -4.72
N ASP A 307 21.56 -17.54 -5.08
CA ASP A 307 21.40 -16.09 -5.00
C ASP A 307 20.70 -15.63 -3.70
N TYR A 308 20.27 -16.56 -2.83
CA TYR A 308 19.50 -16.26 -1.60
C TYR A 308 20.21 -15.27 -0.66
N ASN A 309 21.53 -15.34 -0.52
CA ASN A 309 22.32 -14.46 0.36
C ASN A 309 23.10 -13.38 -0.41
N LYS A 310 22.55 -12.89 -1.51
CA LYS A 310 23.16 -11.83 -2.32
C LYS A 310 22.30 -10.56 -2.32
N TYR A 311 22.97 -9.42 -2.42
CA TYR A 311 22.31 -8.16 -2.76
C TYR A 311 22.04 -8.14 -4.26
N TYR A 312 20.77 -8.22 -4.64
CA TYR A 312 20.34 -8.02 -6.01
C TYR A 312 18.96 -7.38 -6.07
N ASP A 313 18.67 -6.76 -7.20
CA ASP A 313 17.34 -6.32 -7.58
C ASP A 313 17.20 -6.33 -9.11
N TRP A 314 16.03 -5.98 -9.62
CA TRP A 314 15.81 -5.86 -11.06
C TRP A 314 14.82 -4.77 -11.43
N LEU A 315 14.86 -4.42 -12.71
CA LEU A 315 13.81 -3.67 -13.38
C LEU A 315 13.21 -4.52 -14.50
N GLU A 316 11.99 -4.19 -14.88
CA GLU A 316 11.27 -4.82 -15.98
C GLU A 316 11.05 -3.79 -17.10
N TYR A 317 11.06 -4.28 -18.34
CA TYR A 317 10.87 -3.40 -19.49
C TYR A 317 10.35 -4.13 -20.72
N THR A 318 9.75 -3.34 -21.61
CA THR A 318 9.32 -3.76 -22.96
C THR A 318 9.52 -2.57 -23.89
N ILE A 319 10.19 -2.80 -25.02
CA ILE A 319 10.45 -1.78 -26.04
C ILE A 319 9.84 -2.29 -27.35
N ARG A 320 8.75 -1.66 -27.77
CA ARG A 320 8.09 -1.98 -29.03
C ARG A 320 8.91 -1.54 -30.23
N ASN A 321 8.57 -2.08 -31.40
CA ASN A 321 9.18 -1.69 -32.69
C ASN A 321 9.03 -0.20 -33.00
N ASP A 322 7.94 0.42 -32.57
CA ASP A 322 7.67 1.86 -32.74
C ASP A 322 8.43 2.73 -31.72
N GLY A 323 9.17 2.14 -30.77
CA GLY A 323 9.94 2.86 -29.77
C GLY A 323 9.14 3.30 -28.54
N VAL A 324 7.88 2.87 -28.40
CA VAL A 324 7.17 2.98 -27.12
C VAL A 324 7.81 2.02 -26.12
N THR A 325 8.22 2.56 -24.99
CA THR A 325 8.93 1.83 -23.94
C THR A 325 8.12 1.85 -22.65
N TRP A 326 7.89 0.65 -22.10
CA TRP A 326 7.47 0.44 -20.73
C TRP A 326 8.69 0.10 -19.91
N VAL A 327 8.85 0.74 -18.77
CA VAL A 327 9.92 0.45 -17.81
C VAL A 327 9.43 0.71 -16.41
N ASN A 328 9.78 -0.16 -15.46
CA ASN A 328 9.40 -0.04 -14.06
C ASN A 328 10.48 -0.61 -13.13
N THR A 329 10.64 0.03 -11.98
CA THR A 329 11.14 -0.68 -10.78
C THR A 329 10.06 -1.63 -10.30
N THR A 330 10.38 -2.62 -9.46
CA THR A 330 9.34 -3.48 -8.89
C THR A 330 9.66 -3.90 -7.46
N GLN A 331 8.61 -4.02 -6.66
CA GLN A 331 8.63 -4.54 -5.29
C GLN A 331 7.67 -5.73 -5.14
N VAL A 332 7.17 -6.29 -6.25
CA VAL A 332 6.20 -7.40 -6.23
C VAL A 332 6.72 -8.64 -5.53
N ASP A 333 8.02 -8.86 -5.58
CA ASP A 333 8.68 -10.00 -4.94
C ASP A 333 9.55 -9.55 -3.76
N GLN A 334 10.33 -8.48 -3.96
CA GLN A 334 11.24 -7.93 -2.95
C GLN A 334 11.68 -6.51 -3.26
N PHE A 335 12.23 -5.84 -2.24
CA PHE A 335 13.12 -4.69 -2.39
C PHE A 335 14.53 -5.09 -1.93
N GLY A 336 15.52 -5.01 -2.81
CA GLY A 336 16.92 -5.25 -2.50
C GLY A 336 17.62 -3.98 -2.04
N PHE A 337 17.61 -2.95 -2.90
CA PHE A 337 18.27 -1.67 -2.67
C PHE A 337 17.74 -0.58 -3.63
N PRO A 338 17.90 0.71 -3.30
CA PRO A 338 17.26 1.79 -4.06
C PRO A 338 17.85 1.92 -5.48
N ALA A 339 16.96 2.09 -6.45
CA ALA A 339 17.30 2.44 -7.83
C ALA A 339 16.34 3.55 -8.30
N LEU A 340 16.87 4.50 -9.05
CA LEU A 340 16.09 5.55 -9.71
C LEU A 340 16.24 5.41 -11.23
N ILE A 341 15.11 5.25 -11.91
CA ILE A 341 15.02 5.19 -13.37
C ILE A 341 14.57 6.55 -13.88
N THR A 342 15.35 7.17 -14.76
CA THR A 342 14.98 8.37 -15.52
C THR A 342 14.85 8.00 -16.99
N ALA A 343 13.64 8.04 -17.54
CA ALA A 343 13.37 7.69 -18.92
C ALA A 343 13.08 8.93 -19.76
N TYR A 344 13.82 9.11 -20.86
CA TYR A 344 13.79 10.31 -21.70
C TYR A 344 13.06 10.09 -23.02
N SER A 345 12.18 11.01 -23.37
CA SER A 345 11.50 11.10 -24.66
C SER A 345 12.23 12.08 -25.58
N SER A 346 12.40 11.75 -26.87
CA SER A 346 12.95 12.70 -27.85
C SER A 346 12.00 13.82 -28.26
N ASN A 347 10.69 13.66 -28.05
CA ASN A 347 9.68 14.63 -28.48
C ASN A 347 8.88 15.24 -27.31
N GLY A 348 9.24 14.89 -26.07
CA GLY A 348 8.57 15.38 -24.86
C GLY A 348 7.27 14.66 -24.52
N SER A 349 6.89 13.59 -25.22
CA SER A 349 5.65 12.86 -24.93
C SER A 349 5.87 11.71 -23.94
N VAL A 350 5.48 11.92 -22.68
CA VAL A 350 5.46 10.91 -21.62
C VAL A 350 4.03 10.71 -21.13
N ARG A 351 3.48 9.48 -21.22
CA ARG A 351 2.05 9.26 -20.89
C ARG A 351 1.73 9.41 -19.41
N SER A 352 2.73 9.30 -18.52
CA SER A 352 2.54 9.38 -17.08
C SER A 352 2.67 10.79 -16.48
N ASN A 353 2.99 11.84 -17.26
CA ASN A 353 3.23 13.19 -16.71
C ASN A 353 2.96 14.38 -17.67
N GLY A 354 2.19 14.22 -18.74
CA GLY A 354 1.99 15.29 -19.74
C GLY A 354 3.21 15.48 -20.66
N ASP A 355 3.35 16.67 -21.26
CA ASP A 355 4.42 16.98 -22.22
C ASP A 355 5.78 17.27 -21.52
N ASN A 356 6.33 16.27 -20.81
CA ASN A 356 7.64 16.35 -20.16
C ASN A 356 8.72 15.60 -20.95
N LEU A 357 9.94 16.16 -20.98
CA LEU A 357 11.10 15.53 -21.64
C LEU A 357 11.51 14.19 -21.02
N PHE A 358 11.18 13.96 -19.74
CA PHE A 358 11.49 12.73 -19.03
C PHE A 358 10.48 12.45 -17.92
N THR A 359 10.54 11.25 -17.36
CA THR A 359 9.92 10.94 -16.07
C THR A 359 10.85 10.07 -15.22
N GLN A 360 10.61 10.09 -13.91
CA GLN A 360 11.44 9.42 -12.91
C GLN A 360 10.61 8.47 -12.05
N THR A 361 11.09 7.25 -11.87
CA THR A 361 10.45 6.30 -10.97
C THR A 361 11.47 5.52 -10.15
N GLY A 362 11.15 5.26 -8.88
CA GLY A 362 12.02 4.56 -7.95
C GLY A 362 12.01 5.16 -6.55
N VAL A 363 12.93 4.69 -5.73
CA VAL A 363 13.15 5.13 -4.34
C VAL A 363 14.45 5.90 -4.28
N THR A 364 14.46 7.10 -3.68
CA THR A 364 15.65 7.96 -3.66
C THR A 364 16.46 7.88 -2.39
N ALA A 365 15.87 7.46 -1.28
CA ALA A 365 16.56 7.33 0.01
C ALA A 365 17.64 6.23 -0.02
N SER A 366 18.64 6.33 0.87
CA SER A 366 19.62 5.24 1.08
C SER A 366 18.93 3.99 1.60
N ARG A 367 19.52 2.80 1.42
CA ARG A 367 18.92 1.55 1.88
C ARG A 367 18.76 1.52 3.39
N GLU A 368 19.72 2.07 4.15
CA GLU A 368 19.61 2.19 5.60
C GLU A 368 18.38 3.01 6.00
N ASN A 369 18.19 4.16 5.35
CA ASN A 369 17.03 5.01 5.60
C ASN A 369 15.72 4.34 5.17
N VAL A 370 15.71 3.56 4.08
CA VAL A 370 14.54 2.79 3.66
C VAL A 370 14.17 1.74 4.71
N TYR A 371 15.15 1.00 5.26
CA TYR A 371 14.88 -0.01 6.29
C TYR A 371 14.33 0.62 7.57
N GLN A 372 14.93 1.74 8.02
CA GLN A 372 14.40 2.46 9.17
C GLN A 372 12.97 2.96 8.90
N ALA A 373 12.74 3.59 7.75
CA ALA A 373 11.43 4.08 7.37
C ALA A 373 10.38 2.98 7.26
N TYR A 374 10.77 1.77 6.82
CA TYR A 374 9.89 0.60 6.77
C TYR A 374 9.37 0.24 8.16
N HIS A 375 10.27 0.06 9.13
CA HIS A 375 9.90 -0.25 10.50
C HIS A 375 9.06 0.86 11.14
N ASP A 376 9.44 2.12 10.92
CA ASP A 376 8.66 3.26 11.43
C ASP A 376 7.26 3.29 10.81
N TYR A 377 7.12 2.96 9.52
CA TYR A 377 5.83 2.89 8.83
C TYR A 377 4.95 1.77 9.40
N MET A 378 5.50 0.57 9.59
CA MET A 378 4.74 -0.56 10.16
C MET A 378 4.32 -0.29 11.60
N ALA A 379 5.20 0.33 12.40
CA ALA A 379 4.89 0.76 13.77
C ALA A 379 3.77 1.80 13.80
N ARG A 380 3.83 2.83 12.94
CA ARG A 380 2.76 3.84 12.81
C ARG A 380 1.42 3.25 12.38
N LYS A 381 1.44 2.21 11.54
CA LYS A 381 0.24 1.49 11.12
C LYS A 381 -0.24 0.46 12.14
N GLY A 382 0.51 0.23 13.23
CA GLY A 382 0.15 -0.74 14.26
C GLY A 382 0.27 -2.20 13.81
N VAL A 383 1.06 -2.49 12.78
CA VAL A 383 1.16 -3.82 12.13
C VAL A 383 2.57 -4.42 12.17
N SER A 384 3.47 -3.88 13.00
CA SER A 384 4.84 -4.40 13.19
C SER A 384 4.89 -5.91 13.42
N ASN A 385 3.98 -6.46 14.24
CA ASN A 385 3.93 -7.89 14.53
C ASN A 385 3.74 -8.78 13.30
N ASP A 386 3.06 -8.26 12.27
CA ASP A 386 2.83 -8.99 11.01
C ASP A 386 3.91 -8.68 9.97
N PHE A 387 4.36 -7.43 9.85
CA PHE A 387 5.16 -6.96 8.72
C PHE A 387 6.67 -6.81 8.98
N ASP A 388 7.13 -6.70 10.23
CA ASP A 388 8.58 -6.54 10.49
C ASP A 388 9.40 -7.76 10.08
N CYS A 389 8.77 -8.95 10.06
CA CYS A 389 9.41 -10.19 9.62
C CYS A 389 9.84 -10.18 8.14
N LEU A 390 9.31 -9.26 7.34
CA LEU A 390 9.61 -9.13 5.92
C LEU A 390 10.97 -8.47 5.65
N ALA A 391 11.48 -7.65 6.59
CA ALA A 391 12.74 -6.95 6.46
C ALA A 391 13.92 -7.86 6.85
N GLU A 392 14.45 -8.59 5.87
CA GLU A 392 15.60 -9.48 6.03
C GLU A 392 16.92 -8.74 5.78
N THR A 393 18.07 -9.38 6.05
CA THR A 393 19.39 -8.75 5.85
C THR A 393 19.60 -8.26 4.42
N TYR A 394 19.24 -9.07 3.41
CA TYR A 394 19.55 -8.78 2.01
C TYR A 394 18.43 -8.02 1.29
N ARG A 395 17.19 -8.11 1.79
CA ARG A 395 15.99 -7.62 1.10
C ARG A 395 14.80 -7.46 2.04
N ILE A 396 13.84 -6.63 1.63
CA ILE A 396 12.50 -6.62 2.23
C ILE A 396 11.58 -7.42 1.31
N VAL A 397 11.14 -8.60 1.76
CA VAL A 397 10.36 -9.56 0.97
C VAL A 397 8.89 -9.15 0.93
N CYS A 398 8.19 -9.35 -0.19
CA CYS A 398 6.75 -9.08 -0.20
C CYS A 398 5.98 -10.11 0.67
N PRO A 399 4.79 -9.78 1.19
CA PRO A 399 4.03 -10.68 2.05
C PRO A 399 3.73 -12.04 1.40
N GLY A 400 3.34 -12.06 0.12
CA GLY A 400 2.96 -13.27 -0.60
C GLY A 400 4.11 -14.25 -0.85
N LYS A 401 5.36 -13.77 -0.89
CA LYS A 401 6.56 -14.59 -1.12
C LYS A 401 7.28 -14.98 0.17
N SER A 402 6.92 -14.37 1.30
CA SER A 402 7.59 -14.63 2.57
C SER A 402 7.07 -15.90 3.23
N SER A 403 8.01 -16.78 3.61
CA SER A 403 7.69 -17.95 4.44
C SER A 403 7.37 -17.59 5.90
N LEU A 404 7.71 -16.37 6.34
CA LEU A 404 7.54 -15.88 7.70
C LEU A 404 6.23 -15.11 7.91
N PHE A 405 5.62 -14.63 6.83
CA PHE A 405 4.40 -13.83 6.91
C PHE A 405 3.17 -14.66 7.27
N ASN A 406 2.24 -14.07 8.00
CA ASN A 406 1.01 -14.73 8.42
C ASN A 406 0.11 -15.07 7.22
N LYS A 407 -0.01 -16.37 6.91
CA LYS A 407 -0.81 -16.89 5.78
C LYS A 407 -2.33 -16.74 5.94
N HIS A 408 -2.80 -16.19 7.06
CA HIS A 408 -4.22 -15.96 7.35
C HIS A 408 -4.55 -14.47 7.56
N TYR A 409 -3.60 -13.57 7.30
CA TYR A 409 -3.73 -12.14 7.60
C TYR A 409 -4.98 -11.47 6.98
N LEU A 410 -5.33 -11.81 5.73
CA LEU A 410 -6.49 -11.23 5.04
C LEU A 410 -7.76 -12.07 5.16
N ASP A 411 -7.75 -13.23 5.82
CA ASP A 411 -8.85 -14.20 5.77
C ASP A 411 -10.17 -13.60 6.30
N SER A 412 -10.13 -12.87 7.41
CA SER A 412 -11.31 -12.18 7.96
C SER A 412 -11.87 -11.14 7.00
N TYR A 413 -10.99 -10.32 6.42
CA TYR A 413 -11.38 -9.27 5.49
C TYR A 413 -11.93 -9.82 4.17
N ILE A 414 -11.33 -10.87 3.62
CA ILE A 414 -11.84 -11.56 2.41
C ILE A 414 -13.25 -12.11 2.67
N ASN A 415 -13.49 -12.70 3.85
CA ASN A 415 -14.82 -13.17 4.22
C ASN A 415 -15.83 -12.03 4.34
N GLU A 416 -15.44 -10.91 4.94
CA GLU A 416 -16.25 -9.69 5.02
C GLU A 416 -16.65 -9.19 3.63
N VAL A 417 -15.68 -9.05 2.71
CA VAL A 417 -15.91 -8.57 1.34
C VAL A 417 -16.94 -9.44 0.61
N TRP A 418 -16.78 -10.76 0.65
CA TRP A 418 -17.72 -11.67 -0.02
C TRP A 418 -19.12 -11.64 0.60
N ASN A 419 -19.21 -11.47 1.91
CA ASN A 419 -20.49 -11.35 2.61
C ASN A 419 -21.17 -10.01 2.32
N TYR A 420 -20.42 -8.91 2.28
CA TYR A 420 -20.91 -7.57 2.01
C TYR A 420 -21.68 -7.53 0.69
N TRP A 421 -21.10 -8.09 -0.38
CA TRP A 421 -21.72 -8.08 -1.71
C TRP A 421 -22.96 -8.98 -1.86
N THR A 422 -23.32 -9.79 -0.86
CA THR A 422 -24.59 -10.56 -0.90
C THR A 422 -25.82 -9.69 -0.74
N THR A 423 -25.68 -8.54 -0.07
CA THR A 423 -26.77 -7.59 0.21
C THR A 423 -26.54 -6.23 -0.43
N HIS A 424 -25.37 -6.00 -1.02
CA HIS A 424 -24.99 -4.76 -1.68
C HIS A 424 -24.78 -4.95 -3.18
N SER A 425 -24.92 -3.86 -3.92
CA SER A 425 -24.56 -3.82 -5.33
C SER A 425 -24.01 -2.45 -5.70
N THR A 426 -23.07 -2.41 -6.64
CA THR A 426 -22.58 -1.15 -7.21
C THR A 426 -22.34 -1.28 -8.70
N THR A 427 -22.18 -0.15 -9.39
CA THR A 427 -21.79 -0.12 -10.79
C THR A 427 -20.28 -0.04 -10.90
N VAL A 428 -19.68 -1.06 -11.53
CA VAL A 428 -18.28 -1.08 -11.92
C VAL A 428 -18.13 -0.49 -13.32
N LYS A 429 -17.42 0.63 -13.45
CA LYS A 429 -17.15 1.28 -14.74
C LYS A 429 -15.74 0.93 -15.22
N HIS A 430 -15.62 -0.11 -16.04
CA HIS A 430 -14.36 -0.58 -16.59
C HIS A 430 -14.15 -0.08 -18.04
N ALA A 431 -12.90 -0.02 -18.50
CA ALA A 431 -12.58 0.41 -19.87
C ALA A 431 -13.24 -0.41 -20.98
N GLN A 432 -13.61 -1.65 -20.66
CA GLN A 432 -14.25 -2.57 -21.61
C GLN A 432 -15.79 -2.51 -21.55
N GLY A 433 -16.39 -1.99 -20.47
CA GLY A 433 -17.83 -1.98 -20.28
C GLY A 433 -18.26 -1.55 -18.87
N LYS A 434 -19.58 -1.47 -18.64
CA LYS A 434 -20.15 -1.30 -17.30
C LYS A 434 -20.71 -2.61 -16.79
N PHE A 435 -20.50 -2.85 -15.50
CA PHE A 435 -20.92 -4.06 -14.83
C PHE A 435 -21.67 -3.71 -13.55
N THR A 436 -22.65 -4.51 -13.18
CA THR A 436 -23.22 -4.50 -11.82
C THR A 436 -22.48 -5.55 -11.00
N LEU A 437 -21.77 -5.11 -9.95
CA LEU A 437 -21.12 -5.99 -8.98
C LEU A 437 -22.12 -6.42 -7.91
N THR A 438 -22.18 -7.73 -7.66
CA THR A 438 -22.92 -8.39 -6.58
C THR A 438 -22.15 -9.62 -6.12
N GLY A 439 -22.60 -10.29 -5.05
CA GLY A 439 -22.05 -11.54 -4.56
C GLY A 439 -23.14 -12.53 -4.17
N ASP A 440 -22.78 -13.82 -4.08
CA ASP A 440 -23.65 -14.88 -3.54
C ASP A 440 -23.09 -15.55 -2.29
N GLY A 441 -22.06 -14.94 -1.68
CA GLY A 441 -21.37 -15.45 -0.49
C GLY A 441 -20.20 -16.37 -0.84
N ASN A 442 -20.18 -16.95 -2.04
CA ASN A 442 -19.06 -17.75 -2.54
C ASN A 442 -18.34 -17.10 -3.73
N ASN A 443 -19.06 -16.40 -4.60
CA ASN A 443 -18.54 -15.79 -5.81
C ASN A 443 -18.88 -14.30 -5.83
N LEU A 444 -17.98 -13.50 -6.40
CA LEU A 444 -18.31 -12.15 -6.88
C LEU A 444 -18.77 -12.24 -8.33
N LYS A 445 -19.79 -11.45 -8.67
CA LYS A 445 -20.49 -11.47 -9.96
C LYS A 445 -20.51 -10.08 -10.57
N PHE A 446 -20.06 -9.99 -11.80
CA PHE A 446 -20.04 -8.76 -12.60
C PHE A 446 -20.96 -8.95 -13.80
N TYR A 447 -22.20 -8.48 -13.67
CA TYR A 447 -23.18 -8.56 -14.76
C TYR A 447 -23.00 -7.39 -15.72
N CYS A 448 -22.67 -7.66 -16.98
CA CYS A 448 -22.41 -6.64 -17.99
C CYS A 448 -23.72 -5.94 -18.42
N THR A 449 -23.84 -4.65 -18.09
CA THR A 449 -24.99 -3.81 -18.42
C THR A 449 -24.74 -2.97 -19.67
N GLU A 450 -23.49 -2.61 -19.94
CA GLU A 450 -23.05 -1.95 -21.16
C GLU A 450 -21.72 -2.55 -21.62
N SER A 451 -21.55 -2.74 -22.93
CA SER A 451 -20.31 -3.22 -23.53
C SER A 451 -19.69 -2.16 -24.42
N TYR A 452 -18.43 -1.82 -24.16
CA TYR A 452 -17.61 -0.95 -25.02
C TYR A 452 -16.67 -1.77 -25.92
N ASN A 453 -16.40 -3.02 -25.54
CA ASN A 453 -15.64 -3.97 -26.35
C ASN A 453 -16.37 -5.34 -26.42
N PRO A 454 -17.19 -5.56 -27.46
CA PRO A 454 -17.96 -6.81 -27.64
C PRO A 454 -17.11 -8.09 -27.77
N GLY A 455 -15.80 -7.95 -28.01
CA GLY A 455 -14.85 -9.05 -28.04
C GLY A 455 -14.45 -9.55 -26.64
N MET A 456 -14.51 -8.68 -25.63
CA MET A 456 -14.17 -9.01 -24.24
C MET A 456 -15.41 -9.17 -23.37
N CYS A 457 -16.35 -8.23 -23.43
CA CYS A 457 -17.58 -8.30 -22.65
C CYS A 457 -18.84 -8.20 -23.50
N ARG A 458 -19.96 -8.79 -23.07
CA ARG A 458 -21.24 -8.72 -23.78
C ARG A 458 -22.39 -8.42 -22.82
N VAL A 459 -23.26 -7.51 -23.23
CA VAL A 459 -24.45 -7.13 -22.44
C VAL A 459 -25.30 -8.37 -22.16
N GLY A 460 -25.69 -8.56 -20.90
CA GLY A 460 -26.44 -9.73 -20.45
C GLY A 460 -25.59 -10.91 -19.98
N GLU A 461 -24.27 -10.87 -20.17
CA GLU A 461 -23.37 -11.87 -19.60
C GLU A 461 -22.89 -11.50 -18.19
N THR A 462 -22.66 -12.53 -17.37
CA THR A 462 -22.01 -12.40 -16.06
C THR A 462 -20.59 -12.93 -16.12
N TYR A 463 -19.67 -12.20 -15.50
CA TYR A 463 -18.26 -12.55 -15.28
C TYR A 463 -18.02 -12.74 -13.79
N TYR A 464 -17.04 -13.57 -13.41
CA TYR A 464 -16.93 -14.00 -12.01
C TYR A 464 -15.51 -13.88 -11.43
N VAL A 465 -15.47 -13.75 -10.11
CA VAL A 465 -14.41 -14.31 -9.28
C VAL A 465 -14.99 -15.55 -8.61
N TYR A 466 -14.48 -16.73 -8.97
CA TYR A 466 -15.02 -18.01 -8.49
C TYR A 466 -14.38 -18.43 -7.16
N GLY A 467 -15.16 -18.47 -6.09
CA GLY A 467 -14.65 -18.74 -4.74
C GLY A 467 -14.00 -17.51 -4.09
N LYS A 468 -13.42 -17.74 -2.90
CA LYS A 468 -12.67 -16.74 -2.13
C LYS A 468 -11.16 -17.01 -2.29
N PRO A 469 -10.32 -15.98 -2.50
CA PRO A 469 -8.88 -16.18 -2.49
C PRO A 469 -8.39 -16.51 -1.08
N THR A 470 -7.25 -17.20 -0.97
CA THR A 470 -6.47 -17.21 0.27
C THR A 470 -5.74 -15.87 0.43
N THR A 471 -5.22 -15.59 1.63
CA THR A 471 -4.32 -14.44 1.87
C THR A 471 -3.15 -14.41 0.86
N GLU A 472 -2.49 -15.54 0.62
CA GLU A 472 -1.39 -15.67 -0.34
C GLU A 472 -1.86 -15.34 -1.77
N GLN A 473 -3.00 -15.89 -2.20
CA GLN A 473 -3.58 -15.59 -3.52
C GLN A 473 -3.97 -14.12 -3.68
N ALA A 474 -4.44 -13.47 -2.60
CA ALA A 474 -4.78 -12.04 -2.62
C ALA A 474 -3.53 -11.16 -2.77
N PHE A 475 -2.40 -11.49 -2.15
CA PHE A 475 -1.15 -10.75 -2.35
C PHE A 475 -0.52 -11.02 -3.72
N GLU A 476 -0.60 -12.25 -4.21
CA GLU A 476 0.03 -12.67 -5.46
C GLU A 476 -0.84 -12.48 -6.71
N GLY A 477 -2.11 -12.12 -6.56
CA GLY A 477 -3.06 -12.05 -7.66
C GLY A 477 -3.21 -13.39 -8.38
N SER A 478 -3.24 -14.48 -7.63
CA SER A 478 -3.24 -15.85 -8.15
C SER A 478 -4.52 -16.62 -7.78
N GLY A 479 -4.59 -17.90 -8.15
CA GLY A 479 -5.78 -18.72 -7.87
C GLY A 479 -7.04 -18.15 -8.53
N CYS A 480 -8.11 -17.94 -7.75
CA CYS A 480 -9.37 -17.41 -8.27
C CYS A 480 -9.28 -15.97 -8.79
N LEU A 481 -8.17 -15.27 -8.54
CA LEU A 481 -7.88 -13.93 -9.05
C LEU A 481 -7.11 -13.95 -10.40
N ALA A 482 -6.87 -15.12 -10.98
CA ALA A 482 -6.19 -15.29 -12.26
C ALA A 482 -6.82 -16.38 -13.14
N THR A 483 -8.16 -16.42 -13.19
CA THR A 483 -8.93 -17.39 -14.00
C THR A 483 -9.65 -16.72 -15.18
N ASP A 484 -9.66 -17.38 -16.33
CA ASP A 484 -10.40 -16.95 -17.52
C ASP A 484 -11.22 -18.10 -18.10
N THR A 485 -12.38 -18.36 -17.51
CA THR A 485 -13.30 -19.43 -17.92
C THR A 485 -13.98 -19.13 -19.25
N LYS A 486 -14.03 -17.86 -19.66
CA LYS A 486 -14.60 -17.42 -20.94
C LYS A 486 -13.56 -17.32 -22.06
N GLY A 487 -12.27 -17.34 -21.72
CA GLY A 487 -11.16 -17.29 -22.68
C GLY A 487 -11.08 -15.98 -23.48
N ASN A 488 -11.70 -14.92 -22.96
CA ASN A 488 -11.81 -13.63 -23.65
C ASN A 488 -11.13 -12.49 -22.89
N GLY A 489 -10.43 -12.81 -21.79
CA GLY A 489 -9.64 -11.88 -21.00
C GLY A 489 -10.44 -10.93 -20.11
N MET A 490 -11.78 -10.97 -20.10
CA MET A 490 -12.57 -10.04 -19.28
C MET A 490 -12.61 -10.44 -17.80
N GLU A 491 -12.68 -11.74 -17.49
CA GLU A 491 -12.61 -12.22 -16.12
C GLU A 491 -11.30 -11.85 -15.42
N PRO A 492 -10.10 -12.12 -15.99
CA PRO A 492 -8.85 -11.71 -15.36
C PRO A 492 -8.72 -10.18 -15.23
N ALA A 493 -9.27 -9.39 -16.16
CA ALA A 493 -9.27 -7.93 -16.05
C ALA A 493 -10.09 -7.42 -14.84
N LEU A 494 -11.26 -8.03 -14.58
CA LEU A 494 -12.07 -7.71 -13.39
C LEU A 494 -11.45 -8.26 -12.10
N GLN A 495 -10.83 -9.43 -12.17
CA GLN A 495 -10.13 -10.04 -11.03
C GLN A 495 -8.92 -9.21 -10.60
N ALA A 496 -8.19 -8.58 -11.53
CA ALA A 496 -7.15 -7.61 -11.21
C ALA A 496 -7.70 -6.45 -10.35
N TRP A 497 -8.88 -5.92 -10.69
CA TRP A 497 -9.53 -4.87 -9.90
C TRP A 497 -9.93 -5.35 -8.50
N VAL A 498 -10.45 -6.58 -8.38
CA VAL A 498 -10.73 -7.20 -7.08
C VAL A 498 -9.46 -7.37 -6.26
N CYS A 499 -8.37 -7.86 -6.88
CA CYS A 499 -7.08 -8.03 -6.22
C CYS A 499 -6.54 -6.70 -5.69
N ALA A 500 -6.55 -5.65 -6.51
CA ALA A 500 -6.14 -4.31 -6.10
C ALA A 500 -7.02 -3.77 -4.97
N ALA A 501 -8.34 -3.95 -5.05
CA ALA A 501 -9.26 -3.50 -4.01
C ALA A 501 -9.06 -4.23 -2.67
N LEU A 502 -8.70 -5.52 -2.69
CA LEU A 502 -8.34 -6.30 -1.50
C LEU A 502 -7.04 -5.77 -0.88
N ASN A 503 -5.99 -5.62 -1.68
CA ASN A 503 -4.68 -5.12 -1.19
C ASN A 503 -4.80 -3.73 -0.58
N ARG A 504 -5.63 -2.86 -1.16
CA ARG A 504 -5.81 -1.46 -0.75
C ARG A 504 -6.84 -1.25 0.37
N HIS A 505 -7.49 -2.32 0.84
CA HIS A 505 -8.59 -2.32 1.81
C HIS A 505 -9.77 -1.42 1.41
N VAL A 506 -10.27 -1.59 0.19
CA VAL A 506 -11.38 -0.78 -0.34
C VAL A 506 -12.47 -1.61 -1.03
N ALA A 507 -12.38 -2.94 -0.96
CA ALA A 507 -13.27 -3.86 -1.67
C ALA A 507 -14.73 -3.85 -1.18
N THR A 508 -15.02 -3.30 0.00
CA THR A 508 -16.40 -3.12 0.55
C THR A 508 -16.98 -1.73 0.31
N ARG A 509 -16.19 -0.78 -0.20
CA ARG A 509 -16.64 0.60 -0.41
C ARG A 509 -17.32 0.73 -1.77
N SER A 510 -18.63 1.01 -1.79
CA SER A 510 -19.40 1.12 -3.04
C SER A 510 -19.06 2.37 -3.86
N ASP A 511 -18.46 3.38 -3.23
CA ASP A 511 -17.96 4.65 -3.78
C ASP A 511 -16.47 4.61 -4.13
N ASN A 512 -15.81 3.47 -3.95
CA ASN A 512 -14.37 3.31 -4.13
C ASN A 512 -13.92 3.56 -5.59
N PRO A 513 -12.80 4.28 -5.79
CA PRO A 513 -12.17 4.41 -7.11
C PRO A 513 -11.89 3.09 -7.82
N ALA A 514 -11.60 1.99 -7.09
CA ALA A 514 -11.39 0.65 -7.67
C ALA A 514 -12.60 0.09 -8.44
N TRP A 515 -13.80 0.69 -8.30
CA TRP A 515 -15.00 0.30 -9.04
C TRP A 515 -15.41 1.35 -10.10
N GLY A 516 -14.65 2.43 -10.31
CA GLY A 516 -15.11 3.58 -11.09
C GLY A 516 -14.16 4.07 -12.19
N TYR A 517 -14.72 4.90 -13.08
CA TYR A 517 -13.99 5.79 -14.00
C TYR A 517 -13.83 7.19 -13.42
N THR A 518 -14.12 7.39 -12.12
CA THR A 518 -13.64 8.59 -11.44
C THR A 518 -12.12 8.55 -11.57
N SER A 519 -11.51 9.67 -11.96
CA SER A 519 -10.06 9.82 -11.89
C SER A 519 -9.61 9.15 -10.60
N ALA A 520 -8.65 8.23 -10.69
CA ALA A 520 -7.95 7.77 -9.50
C ALA A 520 -7.71 9.00 -8.61
N PRO A 521 -7.77 8.87 -7.27
CA PRO A 521 -7.34 9.95 -6.40
C PRO A 521 -6.07 10.56 -7.00
N ALA A 522 -5.97 11.89 -7.05
CA ALA A 522 -4.77 12.48 -7.61
C ALA A 522 -3.58 11.87 -6.85
N PRO A 523 -2.39 11.73 -7.46
CA PRO A 523 -1.31 11.04 -6.77
C PRO A 523 -0.91 11.56 -5.38
N ALA A 524 -1.29 12.80 -5.05
CA ALA A 524 -1.18 13.37 -3.71
C ALA A 524 -2.20 12.82 -2.68
N ASP A 525 -3.30 12.21 -3.12
CA ASP A 525 -4.42 11.71 -2.32
C ASP A 525 -4.30 10.21 -1.97
N TYR A 526 -3.20 9.54 -2.37
CA TYR A 526 -3.01 8.09 -2.14
C TYR A 526 -2.93 7.72 -0.67
N ASN A 527 -2.28 8.57 0.11
CA ASN A 527 -2.14 8.42 1.56
C ASN A 527 -3.43 8.72 2.32
N THR A 528 -4.51 9.15 1.65
CA THR A 528 -5.83 9.38 2.26
C THR A 528 -6.91 8.45 1.70
N ALA A 529 -6.69 7.80 0.55
CA ALA A 529 -7.68 6.93 -0.10
C ALA A 529 -7.46 5.42 0.14
N TYR A 530 -6.20 4.95 0.19
CA TYR A 530 -5.84 3.54 0.30
C TYR A 530 -5.06 3.23 1.57
N TYR A 531 -5.12 1.99 2.05
CA TYR A 531 -4.35 1.54 3.22
C TYR A 531 -4.63 2.39 4.49
N GLN A 532 -5.87 2.85 4.65
CA GLN A 532 -6.27 3.74 5.74
C GLN A 532 -6.52 3.00 7.05
N GLU A 533 -7.20 1.86 6.97
CA GLU A 533 -7.66 1.09 8.13
C GLU A 533 -7.77 -0.40 7.79
N GLY A 534 -7.96 -1.23 8.82
CA GLY A 534 -8.21 -2.66 8.69
C GLY A 534 -7.02 -3.46 8.15
N ALA A 535 -7.28 -4.72 7.75
CA ALA A 535 -6.25 -5.58 7.17
C ALA A 535 -5.97 -5.16 5.72
N ALA A 536 -4.75 -4.69 5.42
CA ALA A 536 -4.34 -4.16 4.12
C ALA A 536 -2.91 -4.58 3.76
N ASN A 537 -2.51 -4.39 2.51
CA ASN A 537 -1.12 -4.57 2.08
C ASN A 537 -0.27 -3.36 2.50
N TYR A 538 0.07 -3.28 3.78
CA TYR A 538 0.90 -2.19 4.32
C TYR A 538 2.33 -2.20 3.78
N TYR A 539 2.85 -3.35 3.34
CA TYR A 539 4.08 -3.42 2.54
C TYR A 539 3.98 -2.58 1.26
N SER A 540 2.89 -2.72 0.50
CA SER A 540 2.65 -1.87 -0.68
C SER A 540 2.45 -0.40 -0.30
N GLY A 541 1.65 -0.16 0.74
CA GLY A 541 1.41 1.18 1.27
C GLY A 541 2.71 1.92 1.61
N PHE A 542 3.70 1.21 2.16
CA PHE A 542 5.03 1.77 2.42
C PHE A 542 5.75 2.20 1.14
N TRP A 543 5.75 1.40 0.08
CA TRP A 543 6.47 1.77 -1.15
C TRP A 543 5.87 2.99 -1.83
N HIS A 544 4.54 3.11 -1.86
CA HIS A 544 3.88 4.33 -2.32
C HIS A 544 4.26 5.54 -1.46
N SER A 545 4.49 5.31 -0.17
CA SER A 545 4.85 6.35 0.79
C SER A 545 6.26 6.92 0.59
N ILE A 546 7.17 6.26 -0.15
CA ILE A 546 8.55 6.74 -0.32
C ILE A 546 9.03 6.84 -1.77
N SER A 547 8.17 6.48 -2.72
CA SER A 547 8.54 6.46 -4.15
C SER A 547 8.37 7.83 -4.81
N THR A 548 9.20 8.10 -5.82
CA THR A 548 9.10 9.32 -6.63
C THR A 548 7.81 9.34 -7.46
N ASN A 549 7.62 10.41 -8.23
CA ASN A 549 6.47 10.59 -9.11
C ASN A 549 5.14 10.48 -8.36
N ASN A 550 5.06 11.17 -7.23
CA ASN A 550 3.89 11.16 -6.35
C ASN A 550 3.51 9.76 -5.85
N GLY A 551 4.51 8.97 -5.42
CA GLY A 551 4.26 7.69 -4.76
C GLY A 551 3.88 6.54 -5.68
N LEU A 552 4.22 6.59 -6.98
CA LEU A 552 4.00 5.44 -7.85
C LEU A 552 4.98 4.30 -7.53
N ALA A 553 4.46 3.12 -7.18
CA ALA A 553 5.23 1.95 -6.77
C ALA A 553 4.58 0.66 -7.30
N TYR A 554 5.37 -0.39 -7.55
CA TYR A 554 4.85 -1.69 -7.98
C TYR A 554 4.90 -2.64 -6.77
N GLY A 555 4.08 -2.38 -5.75
CA GLY A 555 4.14 -3.08 -4.45
C GLY A 555 3.40 -4.42 -4.42
N PHE A 556 2.52 -4.65 -5.39
CA PHE A 556 1.88 -5.94 -5.66
C PHE A 556 1.53 -6.08 -7.15
N CYS A 557 1.17 -7.29 -7.59
CA CYS A 557 1.07 -7.66 -9.01
C CYS A 557 0.08 -6.83 -9.86
N TYR A 558 -0.93 -6.23 -9.24
CA TYR A 558 -1.97 -5.45 -9.91
C TYR A 558 -2.02 -3.99 -9.42
N ASP A 559 -0.86 -3.44 -9.03
CA ASP A 559 -0.77 -2.04 -8.65
C ASP A 559 -1.03 -1.08 -9.84
N ASP A 560 -0.93 -1.58 -11.07
CA ASP A 560 -1.30 -0.87 -12.31
C ASP A 560 -2.80 -0.59 -12.45
N VAL A 561 -3.64 -1.23 -11.65
CA VAL A 561 -5.05 -0.86 -11.54
C VAL A 561 -5.15 0.59 -11.06
N HIS A 562 -5.70 1.44 -11.92
CA HIS A 562 -5.75 2.90 -11.78
C HIS A 562 -4.39 3.60 -11.85
N GLU A 563 -3.42 3.04 -12.59
CA GLU A 563 -2.12 3.67 -12.88
C GLU A 563 -1.28 3.98 -11.64
N GLN A 564 -1.39 3.18 -10.57
CA GLN A 564 -0.67 3.41 -9.28
C GLN A 564 0.75 2.85 -9.25
N SER A 565 1.05 2.08 -10.28
CA SER A 565 2.27 1.35 -10.44
C SER A 565 3.44 2.25 -10.84
N SER A 566 4.68 1.86 -10.53
CA SER A 566 5.90 2.56 -11.01
C SER A 566 6.09 2.49 -12.53
N THR A 567 5.24 1.78 -13.28
CA THR A 567 5.33 1.68 -14.73
C THR A 567 5.24 3.04 -15.41
N THR A 568 6.35 3.36 -16.05
CA THR A 568 6.50 4.51 -16.92
C THR A 568 6.32 4.09 -18.36
N VAL A 569 5.49 4.85 -19.11
CA VAL A 569 5.32 4.68 -20.55
C VAL A 569 5.86 5.89 -21.29
N VAL A 570 6.97 5.70 -22.00
CA VAL A 570 7.63 6.76 -22.78
C VAL A 570 7.43 6.53 -24.27
N ILE A 571 6.88 7.53 -24.96
CA ILE A 571 6.76 7.54 -26.42
C ILE A 571 8.09 8.07 -26.98
N ASP A 572 8.57 7.44 -28.05
CA ASP A 572 9.86 7.77 -28.69
C ASP A 572 11.02 7.80 -27.68
N CYS A 573 11.09 6.78 -26.83
CA CYS A 573 12.13 6.66 -25.83
C CYS A 573 13.51 6.50 -26.50
N GLN A 574 14.47 7.34 -26.10
CA GLN A 574 15.84 7.28 -26.63
C GLN A 574 16.83 6.81 -25.56
N LYS A 575 16.69 7.32 -24.34
CA LYS A 575 17.68 7.11 -23.28
C LYS A 575 16.96 6.76 -21.98
N ILE A 576 17.53 5.81 -21.26
CA ILE A 576 17.14 5.46 -19.90
C ILE A 576 18.39 5.56 -19.04
N TRP A 577 18.33 6.34 -17.96
CA TRP A 577 19.41 6.49 -17.00
C TRP A 577 18.99 5.88 -15.67
N ILE A 578 19.81 4.95 -15.19
CA ILE A 578 19.56 4.16 -13.99
C ILE A 578 20.65 4.48 -12.97
N ARG A 579 20.24 5.12 -11.89
CA ARG A 579 21.11 5.47 -10.77
C ARG A 579 20.95 4.38 -9.69
N LEU A 580 22.05 3.69 -9.40
CA LEU A 580 22.11 2.53 -8.52
C LEU A 580 22.66 2.93 -7.14
N GLY A 581 21.80 2.91 -6.12
CA GLY A 581 22.11 3.35 -4.75
C GLY A 581 22.30 2.21 -3.76
N PHE A 582 22.69 2.58 -2.54
CA PHE A 582 22.74 1.71 -1.37
C PHE A 582 22.54 2.54 -0.10
#